data_AF-A0A2K1WR36-F1
#
_entry.id   AF-A0A2K1WR36-F1
#
_cell.length_a   1.000
_cell.length_b   1.000
_cell.length_c   1.000
_cell.angle_alpha   90.00
_cell.angle_beta   90.00
_cell.angle_gamma   90.00
#
_symmetry.space_group_name_H-M   'P 1'
#
loop_
_entity.id
_entity.type
_entity.pdbx_description
1 polymer ?
#
loop_
_entity_poly.entity_id
_entity_poly.type
_entity_poly.pdbx_seq_one_letter_code
_entity_poly.pdbx_strand_id
1 'polypeptide(L)'
;MAIRYSLPLKVFQYLAIIAGLFQKPYKDKYTALDRNLKRGMRLAELYEPYVFFKGIFDDTNSEKLQIAARETCSEADAFNFDPTSVNWEAYMMDVHFPGLVKYVLK
;
A
#
# COMPACT_ATOMS: atom_id res chain seq x y z
N MET A 1 22.17 -4.92 -57.85
CA MET A 1 22.03 -3.65 -57.07
C MET A 1 21.34 -3.83 -55.70
N ALA A 2 21.26 -5.02 -55.10
CA ALA A 2 20.56 -5.22 -53.82
C ALA A 2 21.47 -5.11 -52.56
N ILE A 3 22.79 -5.19 -52.72
CA ILE A 3 23.75 -5.36 -51.61
C ILE A 3 24.19 -4.03 -50.99
N ARG A 4 24.06 -2.90 -51.72
CA ARG A 4 24.62 -1.60 -51.28
C ARG A 4 23.84 -0.96 -50.13
N TYR A 5 22.55 -1.24 -50.01
CA TYR A 5 21.68 -0.69 -48.96
C TYR A 5 21.54 -1.61 -47.74
N SER A 6 22.00 -2.87 -47.81
CA SER A 6 21.84 -3.81 -46.69
C SER A 6 22.73 -3.48 -45.50
N LEU A 7 23.92 -2.91 -45.73
CA LEU A 7 24.84 -2.47 -44.68
C LEU A 7 24.30 -1.28 -43.88
N PRO A 8 23.95 -0.13 -44.51
CA PRO A 8 23.40 1.01 -43.77
C PRO A 8 22.08 0.67 -43.07
N LEU A 9 21.24 -0.18 -43.67
CA LEU A 9 19.99 -0.63 -43.04
C LEU A 9 20.25 -1.45 -41.77
N LYS A 10 21.21 -2.38 -41.78
CA LYS A 10 21.60 -3.15 -40.59
C LYS A 10 22.20 -2.26 -39.49
N VAL A 11 22.98 -1.25 -39.85
CA VAL A 11 23.52 -0.27 -38.90
C VAL A 11 22.38 0.52 -38.24
N PHE A 12 21.42 1.00 -39.03
CA PHE A 12 20.26 1.72 -38.51
C PHE A 12 19.41 0.85 -37.57
N GLN A 13 19.19 -0.42 -37.92
CA GLN A 13 18.50 -1.38 -37.05
C GLN A 13 19.25 -1.57 -35.72
N TYR A 14 20.58 -1.69 -35.74
CA TYR A 14 21.37 -1.78 -34.51
C TYR A 14 21.26 -0.52 -33.65
N LEU A 15 21.32 0.66 -34.24
CA LEU A 15 21.16 1.93 -33.53
C LEU A 15 19.78 2.06 -32.89
N ALA A 16 18.72 1.65 -33.59
CA ALA A 16 17.36 1.63 -33.05
C ALA A 16 17.23 0.65 -31.86
N ILE A 17 17.85 -0.53 -31.92
CA ILE A 17 17.88 -1.49 -30.80
C ILE A 17 18.62 -0.90 -29.61
N ILE A 18 19.80 -0.31 -29.83
CA ILE A 18 20.60 0.33 -28.78
C ILE A 18 19.83 1.47 -28.12
N ALA A 19 19.22 2.36 -28.91
CA ALA A 19 18.39 3.45 -28.40
C ALA A 19 17.20 2.92 -27.58
N GLY A 20 16.53 1.86 -28.05
CA GLY A 20 15.46 1.18 -27.32
C GLY A 20 15.94 0.59 -25.99
N LEU A 21 17.12 -0.03 -25.96
CA LEU A 21 17.74 -0.56 -24.73
C LEU A 21 18.11 0.56 -23.75
N PHE A 22 18.57 1.72 -24.23
CA PHE A 22 18.83 2.88 -23.39
C PHE A 22 17.54 3.49 -22.83
N GLN A 23 16.45 3.52 -23.60
CA GLN A 23 15.17 4.10 -23.17
C GLN A 23 14.38 3.20 -22.22
N LYS A 24 14.45 1.88 -22.42
CA LYS A 24 13.75 0.86 -21.64
C LYS A 24 13.88 1.05 -20.11
N PRO A 25 15.08 1.19 -19.51
CA PRO A 25 15.20 1.34 -18.06
C PRO A 25 14.55 2.62 -17.53
N TYR A 26 14.55 3.73 -18.30
CA TYR A 26 13.85 4.96 -17.90
C TYR A 26 12.34 4.79 -17.94
N LYS A 27 11.84 4.12 -18.99
CA LYS A 27 10.42 3.79 -19.11
C LYS A 27 9.96 2.89 -17.98
N ASP A 28 10.73 1.85 -17.67
CA ASP A 28 10.43 0.91 -16.59
C ASP A 28 10.42 1.61 -15.21
N LYS A 29 11.41 2.50 -14.96
CA LYS A 29 11.44 3.34 -13.75
C LYS A 29 10.23 4.25 -13.64
N TYR A 30 9.84 4.93 -14.72
CA TYR A 30 8.67 5.80 -14.74
C TYR A 30 7.39 5.01 -14.49
N THR A 31 7.21 3.88 -15.16
CA THR A 31 6.04 3.01 -14.95
C THR A 31 5.98 2.47 -13.52
N ALA A 32 7.11 2.11 -12.92
CA ALA A 32 7.15 1.70 -11.52
C ALA A 32 6.77 2.85 -10.56
N LEU A 33 7.24 4.06 -10.82
CA LEU A 33 6.91 5.25 -10.03
C LEU A 33 5.42 5.60 -10.15
N ASP A 34 4.87 5.63 -11.36
CA ASP A 34 3.44 5.88 -11.62
C ASP A 34 2.56 4.85 -10.89
N ARG A 35 2.93 3.56 -10.94
CA ARG A 35 2.23 2.51 -10.21
C ARG A 35 2.26 2.73 -8.70
N ASN A 36 3.41 3.15 -8.14
CA ASN A 36 3.55 3.42 -6.72
C ASN A 36 2.72 4.65 -6.30
N LEU A 37 2.72 5.71 -7.11
CA LEU A 37 1.90 6.91 -6.87
C LEU A 37 0.41 6.56 -6.86
N LYS A 38 -0.08 5.80 -7.85
CA LYS A 38 -1.48 5.35 -7.90
C LYS A 38 -1.87 4.51 -6.69
N ARG A 39 -0.98 3.65 -6.19
CA ARG A 39 -1.22 2.90 -4.95
C ARG A 39 -1.35 3.83 -3.75
N GLY A 40 -0.46 4.83 -3.63
CA GLY A 40 -0.54 5.84 -2.58
C GLY A 40 -1.83 6.64 -2.63
N MET A 41 -2.26 7.08 -3.81
CA MET A 41 -3.52 7.80 -3.99
C MET A 41 -4.73 6.96 -3.56
N ARG A 42 -4.81 5.70 -3.98
CA ARG A 42 -5.90 4.81 -3.55
C ARG A 42 -5.91 4.55 -2.04
N LEU A 43 -4.74 4.52 -1.40
CA LEU A 43 -4.65 4.43 0.05
C LEU A 43 -5.21 5.71 0.70
N ALA A 44 -4.84 6.89 0.18
CA ALA A 44 -5.36 8.16 0.68
C ALA A 44 -6.89 8.25 0.53
N GLU A 45 -7.44 7.87 -0.64
CA GLU A 45 -8.89 7.81 -0.89
C GLU A 45 -9.59 6.83 0.06
N LEU A 46 -8.97 5.68 0.36
CA LEU A 46 -9.53 4.70 1.30
C LEU A 46 -9.64 5.26 2.73
N TYR A 47 -8.65 6.06 3.16
CA TYR A 47 -8.64 6.65 4.49
C TYR A 47 -9.34 8.00 4.59
N GLU A 48 -9.61 8.66 3.46
CA GLU A 48 -10.33 9.92 3.37
C GLU A 48 -11.58 9.97 4.28
N PRO A 49 -12.54 9.02 4.22
CA PRO A 49 -13.74 9.10 5.04
C PRO A 49 -13.46 8.98 6.54
N TYR A 50 -12.34 8.39 6.96
CA TYR A 50 -11.97 8.25 8.37
C TYR A 50 -11.21 9.47 8.89
N VAL A 51 -10.31 10.03 8.07
CA VAL A 51 -9.50 11.21 8.44
C VAL A 51 -10.32 12.49 8.45
N PHE A 52 -11.25 12.64 7.51
CA PHE A 52 -12.12 13.81 7.42
C PHE A 52 -13.45 13.64 8.18
N PHE A 53 -13.64 12.52 8.88
CA PHE A 53 -14.80 12.35 9.74
C PHE A 53 -14.74 13.33 10.91
N LYS A 54 -15.82 14.07 11.14
CA LYS A 54 -15.89 15.07 12.23
C LYS A 54 -16.39 14.49 13.56
N GLY A 55 -16.73 13.21 13.59
CA GLY A 55 -17.14 12.53 14.81
C GLY A 55 -15.93 12.03 15.60
N ILE A 56 -16.11 11.95 16.92
CA ILE A 56 -15.16 11.31 17.82
C ILE A 56 -15.65 9.89 18.06
N PHE A 57 -14.76 8.93 17.93
CA PHE A 57 -15.01 7.56 18.36
C PHE A 57 -14.49 7.42 19.78
N ASP A 58 -15.38 7.55 20.77
CA ASP A 58 -15.07 7.26 22.17
C ASP A 58 -15.40 5.80 22.50
N ASP A 59 -14.62 5.22 23.40
CA ASP A 59 -14.77 3.84 23.87
C ASP A 59 -15.28 3.77 25.32
N THR A 60 -15.81 4.87 25.87
CA THR A 60 -16.27 4.96 27.26
C THR A 60 -17.23 3.84 27.65
N ASN A 61 -18.16 3.48 26.74
CA ASN A 61 -19.12 2.42 27.00
C ASN A 61 -18.46 1.04 27.00
N SER A 62 -17.45 0.83 26.15
CA SER A 62 -16.66 -0.40 26.12
C SER A 62 -15.81 -0.52 27.38
N GLU A 63 -15.19 0.57 27.84
CA GLU A 63 -14.46 0.60 29.12
C GLU A 63 -15.37 0.24 30.30
N LYS A 64 -16.56 0.85 30.38
CA LYS A 64 -17.56 0.52 31.42
C LYS A 64 -17.97 -0.95 31.36
N LEU A 65 -18.20 -1.47 30.16
CA LEU A 65 -18.56 -2.88 29.96
C LEU A 65 -17.40 -3.80 30.39
N GLN A 66 -16.16 -3.44 30.09
CA GLN A 66 -14.98 -4.18 30.52
C GLN A 66 -14.88 -4.25 32.06
N ILE A 67 -15.09 -3.12 32.75
CA ILE A 67 -15.09 -3.06 34.22
C ILE A 67 -16.19 -3.97 34.79
N ALA A 68 -17.42 -3.84 34.29
CA ALA A 68 -18.54 -4.66 34.73
C ALA A 68 -18.33 -6.16 34.45
N ALA A 69 -17.71 -6.50 33.31
CA ALA A 69 -17.37 -7.87 32.96
C ALA A 69 -16.33 -8.46 33.93
N ARG A 70 -15.30 -7.69 34.31
CA ARG A 70 -14.30 -8.12 35.31
C ARG A 70 -14.90 -8.39 36.68
N GLU A 71 -15.95 -7.66 37.06
CA GLU A 71 -16.65 -7.88 38.34
C GLU A 71 -17.57 -9.11 38.33
N THR A 72 -18.03 -9.55 37.15
CA THR A 72 -19.09 -10.56 37.02
C THR A 72 -18.65 -11.87 36.36
N CYS A 73 -17.54 -11.86 35.61
CA CYS A 73 -17.04 -12.99 34.83
C CYS A 73 -15.56 -13.23 35.12
N SER A 74 -15.23 -14.43 35.62
CA SER A 74 -13.84 -14.82 35.94
C SER A 74 -12.92 -14.91 34.73
N GLU A 75 -13.49 -14.96 33.53
CA GLU A 75 -12.75 -15.10 32.27
C GLU A 75 -12.62 -13.77 31.53
N ALA A 76 -13.15 -12.67 32.07
CA ALA A 76 -13.16 -11.36 31.42
C ALA A 76 -11.77 -10.90 30.97
N ASP A 77 -10.74 -11.17 31.77
CA ASP A 77 -9.35 -10.83 31.45
C ASP A 77 -8.77 -11.67 30.30
N ALA A 78 -9.29 -12.88 30.05
CA ALA A 78 -8.83 -13.72 28.94
C ALA A 78 -9.19 -13.14 27.56
N PHE A 79 -10.25 -12.32 27.49
CA PHE A 79 -10.69 -11.70 26.24
C PHE A 79 -9.91 -10.43 25.87
N ASN A 80 -9.19 -9.83 26.83
CA ASN A 80 -8.32 -8.66 26.64
C ASN A 80 -8.94 -7.51 25.80
N PHE A 81 -10.07 -6.97 26.25
CA PHE A 81 -10.78 -5.85 25.60
C PHE A 81 -10.15 -4.46 25.87
N ASP A 82 -8.83 -4.37 26.02
CA ASP A 82 -8.14 -3.10 26.27
C ASP A 82 -7.49 -2.60 24.96
N PRO A 83 -8.05 -1.57 24.29
CA PRO A 83 -7.47 -1.03 23.07
C PRO A 83 -6.11 -0.37 23.31
N THR A 84 -5.77 0.03 24.54
CA THR A 84 -4.46 0.61 24.86
C THR A 84 -3.35 -0.44 24.94
N SER A 85 -3.71 -1.73 25.07
CA SER A 85 -2.75 -2.84 25.08
C SER A 85 -2.09 -3.08 23.72
N VAL A 86 -2.67 -2.55 22.63
CA VAL A 86 -2.16 -2.70 21.28
C VAL A 86 -1.10 -1.63 21.00
N ASN A 87 0.07 -2.06 20.53
CA ASN A 87 1.01 -1.13 19.88
C ASN A 87 0.46 -0.76 18.50
N TRP A 88 -0.35 0.30 18.46
CA TRP A 88 -1.04 0.74 17.24
C TRP A 88 -0.09 1.14 16.13
N GLU A 89 1.06 1.73 16.44
CA GLU A 89 2.06 2.10 15.43
C GLU A 89 2.59 0.85 14.74
N ALA A 90 3.07 -0.14 15.51
CA ALA A 90 3.55 -1.40 14.97
C ALA A 90 2.45 -2.15 14.20
N TYR A 91 1.23 -2.20 14.74
CA TYR A 91 0.09 -2.82 14.05
C TYR A 91 -0.18 -2.15 12.70
N MET A 92 -0.24 -0.82 12.65
CA MET A 92 -0.54 -0.11 11.41
C MET A 92 0.56 -0.30 10.35
N MET A 93 1.82 -0.18 10.76
CA MET A 93 2.96 -0.22 9.85
C MET A 93 3.32 -1.64 9.39
N ASP A 94 3.26 -2.62 10.29
CA ASP A 94 3.76 -3.97 10.01
C ASP A 94 2.65 -4.94 9.58
N VAL A 95 1.40 -4.66 9.97
CA VAL A 95 0.27 -5.57 9.70
C VAL A 95 -0.77 -4.94 8.79
N HIS A 96 -1.34 -3.80 9.17
CA HIS A 96 -2.53 -3.25 8.54
C HIS A 96 -2.28 -2.72 7.12
N PHE A 97 -1.37 -1.76 6.95
CA PHE A 97 -1.07 -1.20 5.62
C PHE A 97 -0.49 -2.26 4.66
N PRO A 98 0.47 -3.12 5.05
CA PRO A 98 0.95 -4.19 4.18
C PRO A 98 -0.16 -5.14 3.75
N GLY A 99 -1.07 -5.49 4.67
CA GLY A 99 -2.24 -6.32 4.39
C GLY A 99 -3.16 -5.68 3.34
N LEU A 100 -3.48 -4.40 3.50
CA LEU A 100 -4.31 -3.66 2.54
C LEU A 100 -3.65 -3.60 1.16
N VAL A 101 -2.36 -3.28 1.09
CA VAL A 101 -1.64 -3.23 -0.19
C VAL A 101 -1.62 -4.60 -0.87
N LYS A 102 -1.48 -5.69 -0.09
CA LYS A 102 -1.40 -7.04 -0.63
C LYS A 102 -2.75 -7.59 -1.11
N TYR A 103 -3.82 -7.35 -0.36
CA TYR A 103 -5.10 -8.04 -0.57
C TYR A 103 -6.21 -7.15 -1.12
N VAL A 104 -6.16 -5.84 -0.87
CA VAL A 104 -7.22 -4.89 -1.26
C VAL A 104 -6.79 -4.05 -2.47
N LEU A 105 -5.60 -3.44 -2.41
CA LEU A 105 -5.12 -2.49 -3.41
C LEU A 105 -4.31 -3.20 -4.52
N LYS A 106 -4.99 -3.94 -5.40
CA LYS A 106 -4.36 -4.57 -6.58
C LYS A 106 -3.84 -3.53 -7.58
#